data_AF-A0A1J0WGG2-F1
#
_entry.id   AF-A0A1J0WGG2-F1
#
_cell.length_a   1.000
_cell.length_b   1.000
_cell.length_c   1.000
_cell.angle_alpha   90.00
_cell.angle_beta   90.00
_cell.angle_gamma   90.00
#
_symmetry.space_group_name_H-M   'P 1'
#
loop_
_entity.id
_entity.type
_entity.pdbx_description
1 polymer ?
#
loop_
_entity_poly.entity_id
_entity_poly.type
_entity_poly.pdbx_seq_one_letter_code
_entity_poly.pdbx_strand_id
1 'polypeptide(L)' 'MTELPRFARFWMVCRKPMHPGARTEPRQRYGTRAEAEETAGRLANETNAPHLVLETVAVIRPGEAKQGGLF' A
#
# COMPACT_ATOMS: atom_id res chain seq x y z
N MET A 1 15.51 -4.81 6.40
CA MET A 1 14.23 -4.07 6.25
C MET A 1 14.09 -3.17 7.47
N THR A 2 14.08 -1.86 7.29
CA THR A 2 13.97 -0.88 8.37
C THR A 2 12.67 -1.12 9.14
N GLU A 3 12.75 -1.33 10.46
CA GLU A 3 11.57 -1.65 11.25
C GLU A 3 10.67 -0.43 11.40
N LEU A 4 9.70 -0.30 10.50
CA LEU A 4 8.64 0.69 10.66
C LEU A 4 7.87 0.43 11.97
N PRO A 5 7.54 1.47 12.75
CA PRO A 5 6.68 1.33 13.91
C PRO A 5 5.35 0.63 13.56
N ARG A 6 4.81 -0.17 14.49
CA ARG A 6 3.57 -0.94 14.23
C ARG A 6 2.40 -0.07 13.78
N PHE A 7 2.27 1.14 14.32
CA PHE A 7 1.20 2.08 13.93
C PHE A 7 1.34 2.58 12.48
N ALA A 8 2.54 2.54 11.92
CA ALA A 8 2.83 2.97 10.55
C ALA A 8 2.71 1.84 9.54
N ARG A 9 2.57 0.58 9.99
CA ARG A 9 2.36 -0.57 9.11
C ARG A 9 0.88 -0.79 8.92
N PHE A 10 0.38 -0.35 7.77
CA PHE A 10 -0.94 -0.70 7.30
C PHE A 10 -0.88 -1.10 5.83
N TRP A 11 -1.87 -1.90 5.44
CA TRP A 11 -2.06 -2.31 4.06
C TRP A 11 -3.27 -1.62 3.49
N MET A 12 -3.27 -1.43 2.18
CA MET A 12 -4.45 -0.97 1.44
C MET A 12 -4.57 -1.79 0.16
N VAL A 13 -5.75 -1.76 -0.46
CA VAL A 13 -5.99 -2.42 -1.74
C VAL A 13 -6.47 -1.37 -2.74
N CYS A 14 -5.91 -1.39 -3.95
CA CYS A 14 -6.38 -0.55 -5.05
C CYS A 14 -6.44 -1.32 -6.36
N ARG A 15 -7.25 -0.86 -7.31
CA ARG A 15 -7.18 -1.35 -8.70
C ARG A 15 -5.82 -0.97 -9.30
N LYS A 16 -5.25 -1.83 -10.13
CA LYS A 16 -4.00 -1.54 -10.85
C LYS A 16 -4.12 -0.23 -11.65
N PRO A 17 -3.29 0.78 -11.38
CA PRO A 17 -3.26 2.01 -12.16
C PRO A 17 -2.91 1.73 -13.62
N MET A 18 -3.66 2.30 -14.57
CA MET A 18 -3.44 2.08 -16.01
C MET A 18 -2.45 3.08 -16.64
N HIS A 19 -2.23 4.22 -15.99
CA HIS A 19 -1.29 5.25 -16.45
C HIS A 19 -0.65 5.98 -15.26
N PRO A 20 0.50 6.64 -15.45
CA PRO A 20 1.07 7.54 -14.45
C PRO A 20 0.04 8.61 -14.04
N GLY A 21 -0.10 8.85 -12.73
CA GLY A 21 -1.07 9.81 -12.19
C GLY A 21 -2.52 9.30 -12.15
N ALA A 22 -2.82 8.07 -12.58
CA ALA A 22 -4.12 7.48 -12.33
C ALA A 22 -4.39 7.44 -10.82
N ARG A 23 -5.57 7.93 -10.43
CA ARG A 23 -5.96 7.96 -9.02
C ARG A 23 -6.01 6.53 -8.49
N THR A 24 -5.13 6.23 -7.54
CA THR A 24 -5.34 5.09 -6.67
C THR A 24 -6.46 5.51 -5.71
N GLU A 25 -7.57 4.80 -5.71
CA GLU A 25 -8.64 4.98 -4.70
C GLU A 25 -8.61 3.85 -3.67
N PRO A 26 -7.53 3.65 -2.88
CA PRO A 26 -7.61 2.76 -1.76
C PRO A 26 -8.46 3.44 -0.68
N ARG A 27 -9.65 2.92 -0.43
CA ARG A 27 -10.63 3.52 0.50
C ARG A 27 -10.51 3.01 1.93
N GLN A 28 -9.84 1.87 2.12
CA GLN A 28 -9.79 1.16 3.39
C GLN A 28 -8.36 0.76 3.75
N ARG A 29 -8.04 0.82 5.05
CA ARG A 29 -6.81 0.30 5.64
C ARG A 29 -7.10 -1.06 6.26
N TYR A 30 -6.19 -2.01 6.07
CA TYR A 30 -6.20 -3.34 6.67
C TYR A 30 -5.10 -3.45 7.72
N GLY A 31 -5.39 -4.16 8.81
CA GLY A 31 -4.49 -4.32 9.96
C GLY A 31 -3.41 -5.36 9.70
N THR A 32 -3.65 -6.30 8.77
CA THR A 32 -2.70 -7.34 8.37
C THR A 32 -2.59 -7.48 6.85
N ARG A 33 -1.46 -8.04 6.40
CA ARG A 33 -1.25 -8.41 5.00
C ARG A 33 -2.26 -9.44 4.52
N ALA A 34 -2.57 -10.44 5.35
CA ALA A 34 -3.50 -11.53 5.00
C ALA A 34 -4.90 -11.00 4.69
N GLU A 35 -5.44 -10.09 5.52
CA GLU A 35 -6.74 -9.44 5.28
C GLU A 35 -6.76 -8.65 3.96
N ALA A 36 -5.65 -7.97 3.64
CA ALA A 36 -5.52 -7.22 2.40
C ALA A 36 -5.45 -8.14 1.17
N GLU A 37 -4.74 -9.26 1.26
CA GLU A 37 -4.64 -10.26 0.18
C GLU A 37 -5.99 -10.96 -0.07
N GLU A 38 -6.69 -11.36 0.99
CA GLU A 38 -8.04 -11.92 0.89
C GLU A 38 -9.00 -10.93 0.20
N THR A 39 -8.97 -9.66 0.65
CA THR A 39 -9.84 -8.64 0.08
C THR A 39 -9.48 -8.33 -1.38
N ALA A 40 -8.18 -8.28 -1.73
CA ALA A 40 -7.74 -8.09 -3.10
C ALA A 40 -8.17 -9.24 -4.02
N GLY A 41 -8.09 -10.48 -3.54
CA GLY A 41 -8.56 -11.65 -4.27
C GLY A 41 -10.07 -11.59 -4.54
N ARG A 42 -10.86 -11.26 -3.52
CA ARG A 42 -12.32 -11.06 -3.66
C ARG A 42 -12.64 -9.98 -4.70
N LEU A 43 -12.04 -8.80 -4.58
CA LEU A 43 -12.27 -7.68 -5.50
C LEU A 43 -11.84 -8.01 -6.94
N ALA A 44 -10.74 -8.75 -7.11
CA ALA A 44 -10.28 -9.17 -8.43
C ALA A 44 -11.30 -10.09 -9.12
N ASN A 45 -11.90 -11.02 -8.37
CA ASN A 45 -12.95 -11.90 -8.88
C ASN A 45 -14.24 -11.14 -9.20
N GLU A 46 -14.67 -10.22 -8.33
CA GLU A 46 -15.91 -9.44 -8.51
C GLU A 46 -15.84 -8.48 -9.72
N THR A 47 -14.67 -7.87 -9.95
CA THR A 47 -14.50 -6.83 -10.97
C THR A 47 -13.83 -7.34 -12.25
N ASN A 48 -13.40 -8.61 -12.27
CA ASN A 48 -12.57 -9.20 -13.31
C ASN A 48 -11.37 -8.31 -13.71
N ALA A 49 -10.69 -7.74 -12.71
CA ALA A 49 -9.60 -6.80 -12.91
C ALA A 49 -8.49 -6.97 -11.86
N PRO A 50 -7.21 -6.72 -12.23
CA PRO A 50 -6.10 -6.83 -11.30
C PRO A 50 -6.19 -5.79 -10.18
N HIS A 51 -6.05 -6.26 -8.94
CA HIS A 51 -5.95 -5.46 -7.74
C HIS A 51 -4.55 -5.60 -7.13
N LEU A 52 -4.05 -4.53 -6.55
CA LEU A 52 -2.74 -4.45 -5.91
C LEU A 52 -2.91 -4.29 -4.41
N VAL A 53 -2.08 -5.00 -3.65
CA VAL A 53 -1.89 -4.77 -2.22
C VAL A 53 -0.76 -3.76 -2.06
N LEU A 54 -1.06 -2.65 -1.40
CA LEU A 54 -0.12 -1.60 -1.06
C LEU A 54 0.28 -1.77 0.40
N GLU A 55 1.57 -1.62 0.70
CA GLU A 55 2.09 -1.58 2.06
C GLU A 55 2.85 -0.28 2.32
N THR A 56 2.84 0.15 3.57
CA THR A 56 3.68 1.28 3.96
C THR A 56 5.14 0.84 4.02
N VAL A 57 5.99 1.45 3.20
CA VAL A 57 7.43 1.15 3.13
C VAL A 57 8.29 2.21 3.84
N ALA A 58 7.73 3.40 4.06
CA ALA A 58 8.40 4.51 4.75
C ALA A 58 7.38 5.47 5.36
N VAL A 59 7.78 6.17 6.43
CA VAL A 59 7.10 7.37 6.94
C VAL A 59 8.02 8.55 6.66
N ILE A 60 7.50 9.60 6.03
CA ILE A 60 8.25 10.83 5.74
C ILE A 60 7.57 11.96 6.51
N ARG A 61 8.31 12.65 7.38
CA ARG A 61 7.82 13.85 8.08
C ARG A 61 8.28 15.13 7.37
N PRO A 62 7.48 16.21 7.40
CA PRO A 62 7.94 17.53 6.93
C PRO A 62 9.21 17.94 7.67
N GLY A 63 10.24 18.38 6.94
CA GLY A 63 11.54 18.77 7.51
C GLY A 63 12.50 17.61 7.82
N GLU A 64 12.08 16.36 7.65
CA GLU A 64 12.97 15.20 7.74
C GLU A 64 13.79 15.12 6.44
N ALA A 65 14.99 15.70 6.46
CA ALA A 65 15.93 15.54 5.35
C ALA A 65 16.19 14.05 5.17
N LYS A 66 16.04 13.54 3.94
CA LYS A 66 16.46 12.18 3.58
C LYS A 66 17.93 12.05 3.95
N GLN A 67 18.25 11.42 5.07
CA GLN A 67 19.56 10.81 5.23
C GLN A 67 19.60 9.65 4.23
N GLY A 68 20.00 9.98 3.00
CA GLY A 68 20.39 9.00 2.00
C GLY A 68 21.64 8.29 2.51
N GLY A 69 21.44 7.19 3.23
CA GLY A 69 22.46 6.18 3.44
C GLY A 69 22.42 5.22 2.25
N LEU A 70 23.50 5.25 1.47
CA LEU A 70 23.75 4.52 0.23
C LEU A 70 23.62 2.99 0.39
N PHE A 71 22.95 2.35 -0.57
CA PHE A 71 23.47 1.17 -1.28
C PHE A 71 23.16 1.33 -2.76
#